data_AF-A0A0G1NDI5-F1
#
_entry.id   AF-A0A0G1NDI5-F1
#
_cell.length_a   1.000
_cell.length_b   1.000
_cell.length_c   1.000
_cell.angle_alpha   90.00
_cell.angle_beta   90.00
_cell.angle_gamma   90.00
#
_symmetry.space_group_name_H-M   'P 1'
#
loop_
_entity.id
_entity.type
_entity.pdbx_description
1 polymer ?
#
loop_
_entity_poly.entity_id
_entity_poly.type
_entity_poly.pdbx_seq_one_letter_code
_entity_poly.pdbx_strand_id
1 'polypeptide(L)'
;MAGSIQRNNIHAKEILLTVAKTGIIIVATTSPFFLSAFIKEYFKHLSQKQKQARRRVLYELERRKYLSFDENKDGTMTIKLTHQGKLVVRRYNLEEMQIRKPKKWD
;
A
#
# COMPACT_ATOMS: atom_id res chain seq x y z
N MET A 1 2.85 -21.98 -3.98
CA MET A 1 2.91 -20.94 -5.04
C MET A 1 3.02 -19.56 -4.40
N ALA A 2 4.23 -19.17 -3.98
CA ALA A 2 4.47 -17.81 -3.47
C ALA A 2 4.64 -16.89 -4.68
N GLY A 3 3.56 -16.20 -5.08
CA GLY A 3 3.63 -15.19 -6.12
C GLY A 3 4.60 -14.11 -5.67
N SER A 4 5.82 -14.16 -6.19
CA SER A 4 6.79 -13.07 -6.11
C SER A 4 6.07 -11.79 -6.52
N ILE A 5 6.10 -10.76 -5.67
CA ILE A 5 5.74 -9.42 -6.09
C ILE A 5 6.60 -9.15 -7.32
N GLN A 6 5.98 -8.86 -8.47
CA GLN A 6 6.72 -8.46 -9.64
C GLN A 6 7.61 -7.29 -9.21
N ARG A 7 8.91 -7.48 -9.40
CA ARG A 7 10.03 -6.60 -8.97
C ARG A 7 9.85 -5.12 -9.37
N ASN A 8 8.89 -4.83 -10.26
CA ASN A 8 8.67 -3.54 -10.92
C ASN A 8 7.26 -2.95 -10.74
N ASN A 9 6.39 -3.44 -9.83
CA ASN A 9 5.09 -2.79 -9.64
C ASN A 9 5.23 -1.51 -8.79
N ILE A 10 5.65 -0.42 -9.45
CA ILE A 10 5.92 0.90 -8.85
C ILE A 10 4.73 1.36 -7.99
N HIS A 11 3.51 1.13 -8.47
CA HIS A 11 2.29 1.51 -7.77
C HIS A 11 2.06 0.72 -6.48
N ALA A 12 2.40 -0.57 -6.45
CA ALA A 12 2.26 -1.41 -5.25
C ALA A 12 3.24 -0.96 -4.16
N LYS A 13 4.49 -0.67 -4.55
CA LYS A 13 5.52 -0.13 -3.67
C LYS A 13 5.11 1.22 -3.10
N GLU A 14 4.64 2.13 -3.95
CA GLU A 14 4.17 3.46 -3.55
C GLU A 14 3.03 3.36 -2.53
N ILE A 15 2.01 2.52 -2.79
CA ILE A 15 0.88 2.33 -1.88
C ILE A 15 1.34 1.76 -0.53
N LEU A 16 2.18 0.72 -0.53
CA LEU A 16 2.67 0.10 0.71
C LEU A 16 3.52 1.05 1.55
N LEU A 17 4.42 1.81 0.91
CA LEU A 17 5.24 2.82 1.59
C LEU A 17 4.38 3.96 2.13
N THR A 18 3.38 4.41 1.37
CA THR A 18 2.44 5.42 1.82
C THR A 18 1.68 4.96 3.05
N VAL A 19 1.09 3.75 3.02
CA VAL A 19 0.38 3.19 4.18
C VAL A 19 1.32 3.02 5.39
N ALA A 20 2.59 2.67 5.16
CA ALA A 20 3.59 2.55 6.22
C ALA A 20 3.98 3.89 6.85
N LYS A 21 4.12 4.95 6.03
CA LYS A 21 4.49 6.30 6.47
C LYS A 21 3.36 7.02 7.15
N THR A 22 2.14 6.93 6.60
CA THR A 22 0.97 7.55 7.20
C THR A 22 0.52 6.78 8.42
N GLY A 23 0.69 5.45 8.44
CA GLY A 23 0.20 4.59 9.51
C GLY A 23 -1.33 4.50 9.56
N ILE A 24 -2.03 5.04 8.56
CA ILE A 24 -3.43 5.43 8.71
C ILE A 24 -4.39 4.26 8.49
N ILE A 25 -5.15 4.06 9.56
CA ILE A 25 -6.50 3.53 9.67
C ILE A 25 -7.44 4.48 8.92
N ILE A 26 -7.80 4.16 7.68
CA ILE A 26 -8.78 4.96 6.93
C ILE A 26 -10.18 4.58 7.38
N VAL A 27 -10.71 5.33 8.35
CA VAL A 27 -12.06 5.20 8.89
C VAL A 27 -13.06 5.69 7.83
N ALA A 28 -13.79 4.76 7.23
CA ALA A 28 -14.92 5.09 6.38
C ALA A 28 -16.03 4.06 6.52
N THR A 29 -17.26 4.48 6.33
CA THR A 29 -18.45 3.64 6.31
C THR A 29 -18.24 2.39 5.45
N THR A 30 -18.77 1.25 5.91
CA THR A 30 -18.72 -0.11 5.31
C THR A 30 -19.44 -0.21 3.96
N SER A 31 -19.11 0.69 3.04
CA SER A 31 -19.62 0.70 1.68
C SER A 31 -18.70 -0.14 0.78
N PRO A 32 -19.26 -1.02 -0.07
CA PRO A 32 -18.51 -1.70 -1.13
C PRO A 32 -17.78 -0.74 -2.08
N PHE A 33 -18.17 0.54 -2.08
CA PHE A 33 -17.59 1.60 -2.87
C PHE A 33 -16.51 2.40 -2.13
N PHE A 34 -16.15 2.03 -0.90
CA PHE A 34 -15.13 2.72 -0.14
C PHE A 34 -13.78 2.76 -0.86
N LEU A 35 -13.31 1.64 -1.43
CA LEU A 35 -12.04 1.65 -2.18
C LEU A 35 -12.10 2.65 -3.33
N SER A 36 -13.23 2.74 -4.04
CA SER A 36 -13.40 3.75 -5.09
C SER A 36 -13.43 5.17 -4.55
N ALA A 37 -14.06 5.42 -3.39
CA ALA A 37 -14.07 6.73 -2.75
C ALA A 37 -12.66 7.14 -2.28
N PHE A 38 -11.95 6.24 -1.60
CA PHE A 38 -10.55 6.45 -1.20
C PHE A 38 -9.67 6.77 -2.40
N ILE A 39 -9.77 5.99 -3.48
CA ILE A 39 -8.97 6.23 -4.69
C ILE A 39 -9.35 7.55 -5.36
N LYS A 40 -10.65 7.89 -5.36
CA LYS A 40 -11.12 9.15 -5.94
C LYS A 40 -10.58 10.35 -5.17
N GLU A 41 -10.56 10.28 -3.84
CA GLU A 41 -10.12 11.36 -2.96
C GLU A 41 -8.58 11.46 -2.91
N TYR A 42 -7.92 10.35 -2.60
CA TYR A 42 -6.48 10.29 -2.41
C TYR A 42 -5.71 10.41 -3.73
N PHE A 43 -6.26 9.88 -4.82
CA PHE A 43 -5.69 9.98 -6.16
C PHE A 43 -6.50 10.92 -7.07
N LYS A 44 -7.08 11.98 -6.52
CA LYS A 44 -7.94 12.92 -7.27
C LYS A 44 -7.28 13.45 -8.55
N HIS A 45 -5.97 13.71 -8.49
CA HIS A 45 -5.14 14.23 -9.58
C HIS A 45 -4.83 13.22 -10.69
N LEU A 46 -5.15 11.94 -10.51
CA LEU A 46 -4.89 10.90 -11.50
C LEU A 46 -6.07 10.76 -12.47
N SER A 47 -5.75 10.37 -13.71
CA SER A 47 -6.75 10.00 -14.72
C SER A 47 -7.56 8.78 -14.27
N GLN A 48 -8.75 8.59 -14.85
CA GLN A 48 -9.61 7.45 -14.51
C GLN A 48 -8.92 6.11 -14.75
N LYS A 49 -8.13 5.99 -15.82
CA LYS A 49 -7.33 4.81 -16.13
C LYS A 49 -6.30 4.50 -15.02
N GLN A 50 -5.63 5.52 -14.51
CA GLN A 50 -4.67 5.38 -13.41
C GLN A 50 -5.37 5.04 -12.08
N LYS A 51 -6.54 5.62 -11.80
CA LYS A 51 -7.37 5.28 -10.63
C LYS A 51 -7.76 3.80 -10.67
N GLN A 52 -8.18 3.29 -11.82
CA GLN A 52 -8.54 1.88 -12.00
C GLN A 52 -7.33 0.94 -11.81
N ALA A 53 -6.16 1.33 -12.31
CA ALA A 53 -4.92 0.58 -12.08
C ALA A 53 -4.57 0.50 -10.59
N ARG A 54 -4.64 1.62 -9.85
CA ARG A 54 -4.40 1.63 -8.39
C ARG A 54 -5.45 0.83 -7.62
N ARG A 55 -6.70 0.83 -8.07
CA ARG A 55 -7.77 -0.02 -7.49
C ARG A 55 -7.41 -1.49 -7.60
N ARG A 56 -6.99 -1.93 -8.78
CA ARG A 56 -6.56 -3.31 -9.02
C ARG A 56 -5.38 -3.70 -8.13
N VAL A 57 -4.41 -2.80 -7.97
CA VAL A 57 -3.25 -3.03 -7.11
C VAL A 57 -3.64 -3.12 -5.64
N LEU A 58 -4.54 -2.27 -5.14
CA LEU A 58 -5.04 -2.35 -3.76
C LEU A 58 -5.70 -3.70 -3.46
N TYR A 59 -6.59 -4.18 -4.33
CA TYR A 59 -7.20 -5.51 -4.19
C TYR A 59 -6.16 -6.62 -4.29
N GLU A 60 -5.13 -6.47 -5.12
CA GLU A 60 -4.05 -7.45 -5.20
C GLU A 60 -3.22 -7.49 -3.90
N LEU A 61 -2.93 -6.33 -3.30
CA LEU A 61 -2.22 -6.23 -2.03
C LEU A 61 -3.02 -6.83 -0.87
N GLU A 62 -4.32 -6.60 -0.85
CA GLU A 62 -5.26 -7.24 0.10
C GLU A 62 -5.31 -8.76 -0.11
N ARG A 63 -5.52 -9.21 -1.35
CA ARG A 63 -5.57 -10.64 -1.70
C ARG A 63 -4.27 -11.38 -1.35
N ARG A 64 -3.13 -10.70 -1.49
CA ARG A 64 -1.80 -11.21 -1.09
C ARG A 64 -1.53 -11.10 0.42
N LYS A 65 -2.50 -10.61 1.21
CA LYS A 65 -2.41 -10.39 2.66
C LYS A 65 -1.29 -9.45 3.05
N TYR A 66 -0.96 -8.45 2.23
CA TYR A 66 -0.05 -7.36 2.62
C TYR A 66 -0.79 -6.21 3.29
N LEU A 67 -2.06 -6.02 2.93
CA LEU A 67 -3.01 -5.14 3.58
C LEU A 67 -4.15 -5.98 4.17
N SER A 68 -4.68 -5.57 5.32
CA SER A 68 -5.95 -6.06 5.89
C SER A 68 -6.97 -4.95 5.84
N PHE A 69 -8.20 -5.31 5.50
CA PHE A 69 -9.37 -4.43 5.59
C PHE A 69 -10.26 -4.98 6.70
N ASP A 70 -10.15 -4.39 7.88
CA ASP A 70 -10.91 -4.83 9.05
C ASP A 70 -12.14 -3.93 9.22
N GLU A 71 -13.33 -4.51 9.31
CA GLU A 71 -14.53 -3.79 9.72
C GLU A 71 -14.55 -3.64 11.25
N ASN A 72 -14.67 -2.40 11.70
CA ASN A 72 -14.83 -2.05 13.10
C ASN A 72 -16.32 -2.08 13.48
N LYS A 73 -16.58 -2.23 14.78
CA LYS A 73 -17.94 -2.32 15.34
C LYS A 73 -18.80 -1.07 15.14
N ASP A 74 -18.17 0.07 14.88
CA ASP A 74 -18.82 1.35 14.58
C ASP A 74 -19.20 1.50 13.10
N GLY A 75 -19.07 0.43 12.31
CA GLY A 75 -19.36 0.43 10.87
C GLY A 75 -18.26 1.11 10.05
N THR A 76 -17.07 1.32 10.64
CA THR A 76 -15.93 1.89 9.93
C THR A 76 -14.97 0.81 9.48
N MET A 77 -14.44 0.90 8.26
CA MET A 77 -13.40 0.00 7.80
C MET A 77 -12.03 0.54 8.20
N THR A 78 -11.07 -0.35 8.40
CA THR A 78 -9.69 0.01 8.73
C THR A 78 -8.73 -0.71 7.81
N ILE A 79 -7.94 0.07 7.07
CA ILE A 79 -6.82 -0.48 6.29
C ILE A 79 -5.58 -0.55 7.18
N LYS A 80 -4.98 -1.74 7.33
CA LYS A 80 -3.75 -1.95 8.11
C LYS A 80 -2.70 -2.72 7.31
N LEU A 81 -1.43 -2.42 7.56
CA LEU A 81 -0.34 -3.29 7.14
C LEU A 81 -0.31 -4.56 7.98
N THR A 82 -0.39 -5.71 7.32
CA THR A 82 -0.21 -7.01 7.97
C THR A 82 1.25 -7.24 8.35
N HIS A 83 1.54 -8.30 9.10
CA HIS A 83 2.92 -8.70 9.36
C HIS A 83 3.73 -8.91 8.06
N GLN A 84 3.13 -9.57 7.07
CA GLN A 84 3.77 -9.78 5.77
C GLN A 84 3.98 -8.46 5.01
N GLY A 85 2.98 -7.56 5.02
CA GLY A 85 3.12 -6.23 4.43
C GLY A 85 4.26 -5.42 5.06
N LYS A 86 4.39 -5.47 6.39
CA LYS A 86 5.50 -4.81 7.11
C LYS A 86 6.86 -5.34 6.69
N LEU A 87 7.01 -6.66 6.50
CA LEU A 87 8.25 -7.26 6.01
C LEU A 87 8.58 -6.79 4.58
N VAL A 88 7.57 -6.71 3.71
CA VAL A 88 7.73 -6.21 2.34
C VAL A 88 8.13 -4.73 2.33
N VAL A 89 7.47 -3.89 3.11
CA VAL A 89 7.81 -2.46 3.28
C VAL A 89 9.24 -2.29 3.77
N ARG A 90 9.67 -3.08 4.75
CA ARG A 90 11.06 -3.05 5.25
C ARG A 90 12.06 -3.38 4.15
N ARG A 91 11.77 -4.38 3.31
CA ARG A 91 12.63 -4.70 2.14
C ARG A 91 12.70 -3.52 1.17
N TYR A 92 11.58 -2.88 0.85
CA TYR A 92 11.58 -1.70 -0.02
C TYR A 92 12.38 -0.53 0.56
N ASN A 93 12.28 -0.30 1.87
CA ASN A 93 13.03 0.76 2.53
C ASN A 93 14.55 0.46 2.56
N LEU A 94 14.93 -0.82 2.71
CA LEU A 94 16.32 -1.26 2.62
C LEU A 94 16.88 -1.14 1.20
N GLU A 95 16.07 -1.41 0.17
CA GLU A 95 16.47 -1.22 -1.24
C GLU A 95 16.64 0.27 -1.59
N GLU A 96 15.86 1.17 -0.96
CA GLU A 96 15.98 2.62 -1.14
C GLU A 96 17.06 3.25 -0.27
N MET A 97 17.47 2.60 0.82
CA MET A 97 18.68 2.94 1.56
C MET A 97 19.89 2.65 0.67
N GLN A 98 20.21 3.60 -0.21
CA GLN A 98 21.51 3.65 -0.84
C GLN A 98 22.55 3.66 0.29
N ILE A 99 23.33 2.59 0.40
CA ILE A 99 24.55 2.60 1.20
C ILE A 99 25.41 3.71 0.61
N ARG A 100 25.43 4.87 1.27
CA ARG A 100 26.35 5.95 0.92
C ARG A 100 27.74 5.38 1.12
N LYS A 101 28.40 4.96 0.04
CA LYS A 101 29.80 4.56 0.11
C LYS A 101 30.55 5.73 0.74
N PRO A 102 31.30 5.51 1.83
CA PRO A 102 32.03 6.58 2.46
C PRO A 102 33.01 7.15 1.41
N LYS A 103 33.10 8.49 1.34
CA LYS A 103 33.91 9.20 0.33
C LYS A 103 35.41 8.89 0.48
N LYS A 104 35.82 8.49 1.68
CA LYS A 104 37.11 7.89 1.99
C LYS A 104 36.86 6.73 2.94
N TRP A 105 37.43 5.59 2.59
CA TRP A 105 37.85 4.61 3.58
C TRP A 105 39.23 5.10 4.02
N ASP A 106 39.40 5.44 5.29
CA ASP A 106 40.72 5.30 5.90
C ASP A 106 40.94 3.80 6.17
#